data_AF-A0A955N2D5-F1
#
_entry.id   AF-A0A955N2D5-F1
#
_cell.length_a   1.000
_cell.length_b   1.000
_cell.length_c   1.000
_cell.angle_alpha   90.00
_cell.angle_beta   90.00
_cell.angle_gamma   90.00
#
_symmetry.space_group_name_H-M   'P 1'
#
loop_
_entity.id
_entity.type
_entity.pdbx_description
1 polymer ?
#
loop_
_entity_poly.entity_id
_entity_poly.type
_entity_poly.pdbx_seq_one_letter_code
_entity_poly.pdbx_strand_id
1 'polypeptide(L)'
;MRPRLRFSRILRIFLGLSLCLGLGCTLYQPNLKPRPEPNSPATFSFPVTSVDPSTPWWGDFGDPILAQYIESSIPANFSLRAAFARIKQARALAKRVGAERDYELSGSASSVVSKVEGENSNRRYDAALDVSWDVDLFGRLES
;
A
#
# COMPACT_ATOMS: atom_id res chain seq x y z
N MET A 1 -40.98 11.89 45.77
CA MET A 1 -40.86 12.43 44.40
C MET A 1 -39.92 11.51 43.60
N ARG A 2 -40.37 10.88 42.50
CA ARG A 2 -39.66 9.78 41.79
C ARG A 2 -38.82 10.29 40.62
N PRO A 3 -37.51 9.92 40.49
CA PRO A 3 -36.77 10.06 39.24
C PRO A 3 -36.43 8.69 38.60
N ARG A 4 -37.22 7.63 38.82
CA ARG A 4 -36.91 6.30 38.25
C ARG A 4 -37.17 6.19 36.73
N LEU A 5 -38.00 7.07 36.16
CA LEU A 5 -38.39 7.03 34.74
C LEU A 5 -37.35 7.66 33.80
N ARG A 6 -36.52 8.60 34.27
CA ARG A 6 -35.50 9.27 33.43
C ARG A 6 -34.26 8.39 33.22
N PHE A 7 -33.82 7.66 34.25
CA PHE A 7 -32.63 6.82 34.18
C PHE A 7 -32.80 5.62 33.24
N SER A 8 -33.97 4.95 33.26
CA SER A 8 -34.26 3.84 32.35
C SER A 8 -34.35 4.27 30.88
N ARG A 9 -34.80 5.50 30.61
CA ARG A 9 -34.83 6.07 29.25
C ARG A 9 -33.43 6.39 28.75
N ILE A 10 -32.59 6.98 29.60
CA ILE A 10 -31.19 7.27 29.29
C ILE A 10 -30.40 5.98 29.02
N LEU A 11 -30.57 4.95 29.86
CA LEU A 11 -29.91 3.66 29.67
C LEU A 11 -30.33 2.97 28.35
N ARG A 12 -31.61 3.05 27.97
CA ARG A 12 -32.09 2.52 26.68
C ARG A 12 -31.54 3.28 25.48
N ILE A 13 -31.37 4.59 25.59
CA ILE A 13 -30.74 5.42 24.55
C ILE A 13 -29.27 5.05 24.39
N PHE A 14 -28.52 4.94 25.48
CA PHE A 14 -27.11 4.51 25.42
C PHE A 14 -26.95 3.08 24.88
N LEU A 15 -27.83 2.14 25.27
CA LEU A 15 -27.82 0.78 24.75
C LEU A 15 -28.15 0.74 23.24
N GLY A 16 -29.13 1.55 22.81
CA GLY A 16 -29.48 1.69 21.39
C GLY A 16 -28.37 2.32 20.57
N LEU A 17 -27.70 3.35 21.09
CA LEU A 17 -26.56 4.01 20.43
C LEU A 17 -25.37 3.05 20.31
N SER A 18 -25.04 2.31 21.37
CA SER A 18 -23.97 1.30 21.38
C SER A 18 -24.25 0.16 20.40
N LEU A 19 -25.51 -0.28 20.27
CA LEU A 19 -25.91 -1.30 19.31
C LEU A 19 -25.81 -0.78 17.86
N CYS A 20 -26.15 0.49 17.63
CA CYS A 20 -26.04 1.13 16.32
C CYS A 20 -24.57 1.31 15.88
N LEU A 21 -23.69 1.68 16.82
CA LEU A 21 -22.24 1.78 16.59
C LEU A 21 -21.59 0.41 16.36
N GLY A 22 -22.06 -0.65 17.02
CA GLY A 22 -21.53 -2.01 16.85
C GLY A 22 -21.87 -2.68 15.51
N LEU A 23 -22.92 -2.23 14.83
CA LEU A 23 -23.31 -2.73 13.49
C LEU A 23 -22.55 -2.04 12.34
N GLY A 24 -21.79 -0.97 12.62
CA GLY A 24 -21.02 -0.21 11.63
C GLY A 24 -19.67 -0.82 11.25
N CYS A 25 -19.23 -1.89 11.94
CA CYS A 25 -17.97 -2.59 11.63
C CYS A 25 -18.12 -3.54 10.44
N THR A 26 -18.50 -3.03 9.27
CA THR A 26 -18.32 -3.77 8.02
C THR A 26 -16.92 -3.42 7.50
N LEU A 27 -15.97 -4.34 7.70
CA LEU A 27 -14.67 -4.31 7.02
C LEU A 27 -14.93 -4.13 5.52
N TYR A 28 -14.44 -3.03 4.97
CA TYR A 28 -14.43 -2.81 3.53
C TYR A 28 -13.57 -3.92 2.91
N GLN A 29 -14.21 -4.88 2.27
CA GLN A 29 -13.49 -5.87 1.46
C GLN A 29 -13.41 -5.29 0.05
N PRO A 30 -12.20 -5.03 -0.49
CA PRO A 30 -12.09 -4.65 -1.89
C PRO A 30 -12.74 -5.76 -2.71
N ASN A 31 -13.76 -5.39 -3.49
CA ASN A 31 -14.43 -6.32 -4.40
C ASN A 31 -13.44 -6.67 -5.51
N LEU A 32 -12.60 -7.68 -5.26
CA LEU A 32 -11.74 -8.26 -6.27
C LEU A 32 -12.67 -8.83 -7.32
N LYS A 33 -12.71 -8.16 -8.48
CA LYS A 33 -13.46 -8.68 -9.62
C LYS A 33 -13.00 -10.12 -9.87
N PRO A 34 -13.93 -11.07 -10.03
CA PRO A 34 -13.55 -12.42 -10.41
C PRO A 34 -12.69 -12.34 -11.66
N ARG A 35 -11.65 -13.18 -11.71
CA ARG A 35 -10.78 -13.28 -12.89
C ARG A 35 -11.69 -13.44 -14.11
N PRO A 36 -11.58 -12.58 -15.13
CA PRO A 36 -12.40 -12.74 -16.33
C PRO A 36 -12.11 -14.11 -16.93
N GLU A 37 -13.16 -14.82 -17.32
CA GLU A 37 -13.00 -16.08 -18.02
C GLU A 37 -12.20 -15.82 -19.31
N PRO A 38 -11.19 -16.66 -19.62
CA PRO A 38 -10.42 -16.51 -20.84
C PRO A 38 -11.34 -16.50 -22.06
N ASN A 39 -11.11 -15.58 -23.00
CA ASN A 39 -11.79 -15.57 -24.30
C ASN A 39 -11.18 -16.59 -25.28
N SER A 40 -10.68 -17.71 -24.77
CA SER A 40 -10.01 -18.78 -25.52
C SER A 40 -10.78 -20.09 -25.39
N PRO A 41 -10.68 -21.00 -26.37
CA PRO A 41 -11.26 -22.33 -26.23
C PRO A 41 -10.64 -23.06 -25.04
N ALA A 42 -11.43 -23.94 -24.41
CA ALA A 42 -10.95 -24.77 -23.29
C ALA A 42 -9.81 -25.71 -23.71
N THR A 43 -9.78 -26.09 -24.98
CA THR A 43 -8.74 -26.97 -25.55
C THR A 43 -8.36 -26.47 -26.94
N PHE A 44 -7.06 -26.45 -27.22
CA PHE A 44 -6.56 -26.22 -28.57
C PHE A 44 -6.65 -27.51 -29.41
N SER A 45 -6.77 -27.38 -30.73
CA SER A 45 -6.94 -28.53 -31.62
C SER A 45 -5.75 -29.51 -31.64
N PHE A 46 -4.57 -29.06 -31.19
CA PHE A 46 -3.39 -29.89 -31.07
C PHE A 46 -3.20 -30.35 -29.61
N PRO A 47 -2.82 -31.62 -29.39
CA PRO A 47 -2.49 -32.09 -28.05
C PRO A 47 -1.27 -31.34 -27.54
N VAL A 48 -1.44 -30.59 -26.45
CA VAL A 48 -0.33 -29.93 -25.74
C VAL A 48 0.13 -30.88 -24.64
N THR A 49 1.41 -31.25 -24.68
CA THR A 49 2.04 -31.96 -23.57
C THR A 49 2.40 -30.93 -22.50
N SER A 50 2.21 -31.25 -21.23
CA SER A 50 2.61 -30.37 -20.12
C SER A 50 4.11 -30.06 -20.21
N VAL A 51 4.45 -28.79 -20.38
CA VAL A 51 5.84 -28.31 -20.36
C VAL A 51 6.21 -27.98 -18.92
N ASP A 52 7.39 -28.40 -18.48
CA ASP A 52 7.96 -27.99 -17.20
C ASP A 52 8.42 -26.53 -17.31
N PRO A 53 7.84 -25.58 -16.54
CA PRO A 53 8.25 -24.19 -16.60
C PRO A 53 9.64 -23.93 -16.01
N SER A 54 10.26 -24.91 -15.35
CA SER A 54 11.59 -24.79 -14.78
C SER A 54 12.73 -24.96 -15.81
N THR A 55 12.42 -25.54 -16.98
CA THR A 55 13.40 -25.67 -18.05
C THR A 55 13.45 -24.41 -18.91
N PRO A 56 14.63 -23.98 -19.38
CA PRO A 56 14.70 -22.88 -20.33
C PRO A 56 13.98 -23.24 -21.63
N TRP A 57 12.99 -22.44 -22.00
CA TRP A 57 12.15 -22.69 -23.18
C TRP A 57 12.94 -22.82 -24.49
N TRP A 58 14.14 -22.24 -24.57
CA TRP A 58 14.99 -22.35 -25.76
C TRP A 58 15.69 -23.71 -25.87
N GLY A 59 15.71 -24.51 -24.80
CA GLY A 59 16.25 -25.88 -24.83
C GLY A 59 15.46 -26.80 -25.76
N ASP A 60 14.16 -26.53 -25.95
CA ASP A 60 13.27 -27.33 -26.80
C ASP A 60 13.64 -27.23 -28.30
N PHE A 61 14.45 -26.23 -28.69
CA PHE A 61 14.93 -26.07 -30.07
C PHE A 61 16.08 -27.02 -30.42
N GLY A 62 16.78 -27.58 -29.44
CA GLY A 62 17.92 -28.47 -29.68
C GLY A 62 19.13 -27.80 -30.37
N ASP A 63 19.19 -26.46 -30.38
CA ASP A 63 20.26 -25.69 -31.02
C ASP A 63 21.25 -25.13 -29.96
N PRO A 64 22.48 -25.68 -29.87
CA PRO A 64 23.47 -25.22 -28.91
C PRO A 64 24.06 -23.84 -29.23
N ILE A 65 23.98 -23.37 -30.48
CA ILE A 65 24.43 -22.04 -30.87
C ILE A 65 23.40 -21.00 -30.40
N LEU A 66 22.11 -21.29 -30.60
CA LEU A 66 21.02 -20.46 -30.09
C LEU A 66 21.10 -20.29 -28.57
N ALA A 67 21.31 -21.40 -27.84
CA ALA A 67 21.46 -21.37 -26.39
C ALA A 67 22.61 -20.43 -25.95
N GLN A 68 23.77 -20.53 -26.60
CA GLN A 68 24.92 -19.66 -26.31
C GLN A 68 24.62 -18.17 -26.56
N TYR A 69 23.91 -17.82 -27.63
CA TYR A 69 23.54 -16.43 -27.88
C TYR A 69 22.54 -15.90 -26.86
N ILE A 70 21.54 -16.69 -26.48
CA ILE A 70 20.57 -16.29 -25.47
C ILE A 70 21.28 -16.08 -24.13
N GLU A 71 22.06 -17.06 -23.68
CA GLU A 71 22.76 -17.03 -22.40
C GLU A 71 23.78 -15.89 -22.29
N SER A 72 24.52 -15.60 -23.38
CA SER A 72 25.46 -14.47 -23.41
C SER A 72 24.76 -13.10 -23.48
N SER A 73 23.55 -13.03 -24.04
CA SER A 73 22.80 -11.79 -24.17
C SER A 73 22.19 -11.32 -22.84
N ILE A 74 21.66 -12.24 -22.01
CA ILE A 74 20.96 -11.93 -20.76
C ILE A 74 21.76 -11.00 -19.82
N PRO A 75 23.03 -11.29 -19.47
CA PRO A 75 23.78 -10.46 -18.53
C PRO A 75 24.11 -9.07 -19.07
N ALA A 76 24.22 -8.92 -20.40
CA ALA A 76 24.57 -7.66 -21.07
C ALA A 76 23.36 -6.87 -21.59
N ASN A 77 22.13 -7.39 -21.45
CA ASN A 77 20.94 -6.77 -22.03
C ASN A 77 20.45 -5.55 -21.22
N PHE A 78 20.65 -4.35 -21.76
CA PHE A 78 20.20 -3.10 -21.13
C PHE A 78 18.69 -2.99 -20.97
N SER A 79 17.90 -3.57 -21.88
CA SER A 79 16.44 -3.57 -21.77
C SER A 79 15.96 -4.39 -20.58
N LEU A 80 16.57 -5.55 -20.32
CA LEU A 80 16.29 -6.35 -19.12
C LEU A 80 16.69 -5.61 -17.83
N ARG A 81 17.86 -4.95 -17.83
CA ARG A 81 18.29 -4.11 -16.70
C ARG A 81 17.32 -2.96 -16.43
N ALA A 82 16.84 -2.30 -17.48
CA ALA A 82 15.85 -1.23 -17.37
C ALA A 82 14.49 -1.74 -16.89
N ALA A 83 14.06 -2.94 -17.31
CA ALA A 83 12.84 -3.58 -16.80
C ALA A 83 12.96 -3.89 -15.30
N PHE A 84 14.11 -4.43 -14.86
CA PHE A 84 14.35 -4.71 -13.45
C PHE A 84 14.39 -3.43 -12.59
N ALA A 85 14.99 -2.35 -13.11
CA ALA A 85 14.96 -1.04 -12.47
C ALA A 85 13.53 -0.49 -12.32
N ARG A 86 12.68 -0.66 -13.34
CA ARG A 86 11.25 -0.30 -13.28
C ARG A 86 10.50 -1.08 -12.20
N ILE A 87 10.77 -2.39 -12.05
CA ILE A 87 10.18 -3.20 -10.96
C ILE A 87 10.65 -2.69 -9.59
N LYS A 88 11.93 -2.36 -9.43
CA LYS A 88 12.46 -1.79 -8.17
C LYS A 88 11.79 -0.45 -7.84
N GLN A 89 11.64 0.42 -8.84
CA GLN A 89 10.94 1.70 -8.68
C GLN A 89 9.48 1.50 -8.26
N ALA A 90 8.76 0.60 -8.93
CA ALA A 90 7.38 0.28 -8.58
C ALA A 90 7.26 -0.23 -7.13
N ARG A 91 8.18 -1.10 -6.68
CA ARG A 91 8.21 -1.59 -5.30
C ARG A 91 8.51 -0.47 -4.29
N ALA A 92 9.42 0.45 -4.61
CA ALA A 92 9.72 1.59 -3.74
C ALA A 92 8.52 2.54 -3.62
N LEU A 93 7.78 2.77 -4.71
CA LEU A 93 6.54 3.53 -4.70
C LEU A 93 5.46 2.84 -3.87
N ALA A 94 5.25 1.54 -4.07
CA ALA A 94 4.31 0.76 -3.26
C ALA A 94 4.67 0.81 -1.76
N LYS A 95 5.97 0.75 -1.41
CA LYS A 95 6.41 0.91 -0.03
C LYS A 95 6.14 2.31 0.53
N ARG A 96 6.35 3.37 -0.26
CA ARG A 96 6.02 4.75 0.15
C ARG A 96 4.54 4.91 0.44
N VAL A 97 3.67 4.41 -0.44
CA VAL A 97 2.21 4.46 -0.23
C VAL A 97 1.81 3.63 0.99
N GLY A 98 2.40 2.44 1.16
CA GLY A 98 2.14 1.61 2.35
C GLY A 98 2.58 2.23 3.67
N ALA A 99 3.61 3.10 3.67
CA ALA A 99 4.09 3.78 4.87
C ALA A 99 3.08 4.78 5.45
N GLU A 100 2.10 5.25 4.67
CA GLU A 100 1.00 6.10 5.15
C GLU A 100 0.08 5.37 6.15
N ARG A 101 0.17 4.04 6.22
CA ARG A 101 -0.56 3.21 7.20
C ARG A 101 0.13 3.12 8.55
N ASP A 102 1.40 3.51 8.63
CA ASP A 102 2.17 3.50 9.86
C ASP A 102 2.08 4.87 10.56
N TYR A 103 2.66 4.97 11.75
CA TYR A 103 2.83 6.26 12.42
C TYR A 103 3.95 7.05 11.74
N GLU A 104 3.70 8.34 11.50
CA GLU A 104 4.72 9.30 11.10
C GLU A 104 5.29 9.97 12.35
N LEU A 105 6.61 9.88 12.52
CA LEU A 105 7.35 10.61 13.55
C LEU A 105 8.19 11.67 12.85
N SER A 106 7.97 12.93 13.21
CA SER A 106 8.75 14.06 12.70
C SER A 106 9.34 14.87 13.84
N GLY A 107 10.43 15.56 13.55
CA GLY A 107 11.11 16.42 14.51
C GLY A 107 11.64 17.66 13.81
N SER A 108 11.49 18.81 14.44
CA SER A 108 11.96 20.08 13.91
C SER A 108 12.68 20.90 14.97
N ALA A 109 13.64 21.69 14.53
CA ALA A 109 14.31 22.69 15.36
C ALA A 109 14.48 23.95 14.52
N SER A 110 14.12 25.11 15.08
CA SER A 110 14.23 26.38 14.38
C SER A 110 14.68 27.50 15.33
N SER A 111 15.23 28.56 14.74
CA SER A 111 15.61 29.78 15.45
C SER A 111 15.07 30.97 14.69
N VAL A 112 14.29 31.81 15.34
CA VAL A 112 13.74 33.04 14.76
C VAL A 112 14.36 34.24 15.47
N VAL A 113 14.90 35.17 14.69
CA VAL A 113 15.39 36.45 15.19
C VAL A 113 14.42 37.52 14.74
N SER A 114 13.79 38.21 15.69
CA SER A 114 12.96 39.37 15.43
C SER A 114 13.70 40.63 15.87
N LYS A 115 13.69 41.63 15.00
CA LYS A 115 14.27 42.95 15.26
C LYS A 115 13.24 43.99 14.86
N VAL A 116 12.74 44.72 15.85
CA VAL A 116 11.89 45.89 15.64
C VAL A 116 12.78 47.13 15.78
N GLU A 117 12.57 48.11 14.92
CA GLU A 117 13.36 49.33 14.92
C GLU A 117 13.15 50.12 16.21
N GLY A 118 14.24 50.45 16.92
CA GLY A 118 14.18 51.04 18.26
C GLY A 118 14.13 50.03 19.42
N GLU A 119 14.09 48.72 19.15
CA GLU A 119 14.06 47.66 20.17
C GLU A 119 15.28 46.72 20.07
N ASN A 120 15.62 46.06 21.18
CA ASN A 120 16.67 45.04 21.18
C ASN A 120 16.25 43.83 20.34
N SER A 121 17.23 43.22 19.65
CA SER A 121 17.01 41.98 18.91
C SER A 121 16.55 40.88 19.87
N ASN A 122 15.39 40.30 19.58
CA ASN A 122 14.87 39.14 20.28
C ASN A 122 15.19 37.88 19.47
N ARG A 123 15.57 36.79 20.14
CA ARG A 123 15.89 35.52 19.51
C ARG A 123 15.15 34.41 20.22
N ARG A 124 14.37 33.67 19.46
CA ARG A 124 13.58 32.53 19.91
C ARG A 124 14.15 31.26 19.29
N TYR A 125 14.28 30.23 20.10
CA TYR A 125 14.60 28.87 19.65
C TYR A 125 13.40 27.99 19.92
N ASP A 126 13.03 27.18 18.94
CA ASP A 126 11.92 26.24 19.02
C ASP A 126 12.41 24.85 18.63
N ALA A 127 11.96 23.83 19.34
CA ALA A 127 12.17 22.43 18.99
C ALA A 127 10.87 21.67 19.23
N ALA A 128 10.48 20.82 18.29
CA ALA A 128 9.25 20.05 18.35
C ALA A 128 9.51 18.60 17.90
N LEU A 129 8.75 17.69 18.49
CA LEU A 129 8.64 16.29 18.09
C LEU A 129 7.16 15.99 17.95
N ASP A 130 6.75 15.53 16.79
CA ASP A 130 5.35 15.32 16.43
C ASP A 130 5.15 13.88 15.97
N VAL A 131 4.09 13.24 16.45
CA VAL A 131 3.66 11.91 16.00
C VAL A 131 2.25 12.02 15.45
N SER A 132 2.06 11.58 14.21
CA SER A 132 0.77 11.54 13.53
C SER A 132 0.47 10.13 13.02
N TRP A 133 -0.79 9.71 13.11
CA TRP A 133 -1.27 8.45 12.56
C TRP A 133 -2.74 8.61 12.17
N ASP A 134 -3.16 7.97 11.08
CA ASP A 134 -4.56 7.95 10.62
C ASP A 134 -5.20 6.61 11.00
N VAL A 135 -6.37 6.65 11.63
CA VAL A 135 -7.14 5.43 11.95
C VAL A 135 -7.96 5.07 10.72
N ASP A 136 -7.49 4.12 9.92
CA ASP A 136 -8.22 3.72 8.72
C ASP A 136 -9.39 2.78 9.05
N LEU A 137 -10.50 3.35 9.52
CA LEU A 137 -11.73 2.61 9.85
C LEU A 137 -12.47 2.09 8.61
N PHE A 138 -12.23 2.67 7.44
CA PHE A 138 -13.02 2.45 6.23
C PHE A 138 -12.21 1.88 5.05
N GLY A 139 -10.93 1.55 5.26
CA GLY A 139 -10.05 0.96 4.24
C GLY A 139 -9.64 1.93 3.13
N ARG A 140 -9.64 3.25 3.38
CA ARG A 140 -9.25 4.26 2.39
C ARG A 140 -7.80 4.10 1.95
N LEU A 141 -6.92 3.65 2.85
CA LEU A 141 -5.49 3.43 2.58
C LEU A 141 -5.23 2.07 1.90
N GLU A 142 -6.27 1.28 1.62
CA GLU A 142 -6.17 -0.05 1.00
C GLU A 142 -6.25 -0.06 -0.54
N SER A 143 -6.57 1.06 -1.20
CA SER A 143 -6.82 1.13 -2.66
C SER A 143 -5.59 1.19 -3.54
#